data_AF-A0A258KQ62-F1
#
_entry.id   AF-A0A258KQ62-F1
#
_cell.length_a   1.000
_cell.length_b   1.000
_cell.length_c   1.000
_cell.angle_alpha   90.00
_cell.angle_beta   90.00
_cell.angle_gamma   90.00
#
_symmetry.space_group_name_H-M   'P 1'
#
loop_
_entity.id
_entity.type
_entity.pdbx_description
1 polymer ?
#
loop_
_entity_poly.entity_id
_entity_poly.type
_entity_poly.pdbx_seq_one_letter_code
_entity_poly.pdbx_strand_id
1 'polypeptide(L)' 'GCDLAVRINGKSYFVDGTKIDDHGDAHAKDGFCEKIRKAEIKGSIVNNRFLATYFKLLPETPKTN' A
#
# COMPACT_ATOMS: atom_id res chain seq x y z
N GLY A 1 -5.65 -13.03 -7.38
CA GLY A 1 -4.70 -11.94 -7.15
C GLY A 1 -5.38 -10.91 -6.27
N CYS A 2 -4.67 -10.34 -5.32
CA CYS A 2 -5.22 -9.37 -4.38
C CYS A 2 -4.96 -7.94 -4.91
N ASP A 3 -5.95 -7.07 -4.81
CA ASP A 3 -5.81 -5.67 -5.22
C ASP A 3 -5.11 -4.86 -4.12
N LEU A 4 -4.21 -3.96 -4.53
CA LEU A 4 -3.57 -3.02 -3.62
C LEU A 4 -4.39 -1.74 -3.53
N ALA A 5 -4.61 -1.26 -2.31
CA ALA A 5 -5.25 0.03 -2.06
C ALA A 5 -4.47 0.86 -1.04
N VAL A 6 -4.44 2.17 -1.25
CA VAL A 6 -3.86 3.14 -0.32
C VAL A 6 -4.96 3.99 0.29
N ARG A 7 -4.83 4.30 1.58
CA ARG A 7 -5.71 5.24 2.26
C ARG A 7 -5.00 6.58 2.38
N ILE A 8 -5.53 7.60 1.71
CA ILE A 8 -5.02 8.97 1.71
C ILE A 8 -6.11 9.85 2.31
N ASN A 9 -5.80 10.55 3.42
CA ASN A 9 -6.75 11.39 4.15
C ASN A 9 -8.10 10.70 4.47
N GLY A 10 -8.04 9.43 4.89
CA GLY A 10 -9.21 8.62 5.24
C GLY A 10 -9.95 7.98 4.06
N LYS A 11 -9.72 8.44 2.83
CA LYS A 11 -10.31 7.86 1.61
C LYS A 11 -9.40 6.81 1.00
N SER A 12 -9.98 5.67 0.63
CA SER A 12 -9.27 4.57 -0.02
C SER A 12 -9.26 4.73 -1.54
N TYR A 13 -8.13 4.43 -2.16
CA TYR A 13 -7.93 4.45 -3.60
C TYR A 13 -7.23 3.16 -4.01
N PHE A 14 -7.73 2.49 -5.05
CA PHE A 14 -7.01 1.38 -5.68
C PHE A 14 -5.75 1.90 -6.35
N VAL A 15 -4.67 1.13 -6.25
CA VAL A 15 -3.36 1.48 -6.81
C VAL A 15 -3.20 0.84 -8.17
N ASP A 16 -2.78 1.64 -9.15
CA ASP A 16 -2.28 1.17 -10.44
C ASP A 16 -0.76 1.41 -10.51
N GLY A 17 -0.06 0.55 -11.26
CA GLY A 17 1.38 0.65 -11.49
C GLY A 17 2.25 -0.23 -10.59
N THR A 18 1.67 -0.82 -9.53
CA THR A 18 2.34 -1.81 -8.69
C THR A 18 1.31 -2.74 -8.06
N LYS A 19 1.69 -3.99 -7.82
CA LYS A 19 0.86 -5.01 -7.18
C LYS A 19 1.29 -5.24 -5.74
N ILE A 20 0.40 -5.82 -4.96
CA ILE A 20 0.65 -6.22 -3.58
C ILE A 20 1.83 -7.20 -3.46
N ASP A 21 1.95 -8.11 -4.43
CA ASP A 21 3.00 -9.14 -4.49
C ASP A 21 4.37 -8.54 -4.85
N ASP A 22 4.40 -7.33 -5.45
CA ASP A 22 5.64 -6.61 -5.77
C ASP A 22 6.29 -5.99 -4.51
N HIS A 23 5.58 -6.01 -3.38
CA HIS A 23 6.00 -5.39 -2.13
C HIS A 23 6.26 -6.40 -1.01
N GLY A 24 6.35 -7.69 -1.34
CA GLY A 24 6.58 -8.79 -0.41
C GLY A 24 5.49 -9.85 -0.52
N ASP A 25 5.54 -10.85 0.38
CA ASP A 25 4.48 -11.85 0.45
C ASP A 25 3.21 -11.23 1.04
N ALA A 26 2.18 -11.11 0.21
CA ALA A 26 0.89 -10.54 0.58
C ALA A 26 0.20 -11.31 1.74
N HIS A 27 0.52 -12.59 1.91
CA HIS A 27 -0.07 -13.50 2.92
C HIS A 27 0.83 -13.73 4.13
N ALA A 28 2.00 -13.08 4.19
CA ALA A 28 2.81 -13.10 5.41
C ALA A 28 2.06 -12.40 6.56
N LYS A 29 2.51 -12.62 7.80
CA LYS A 29 1.95 -11.95 9.00
C LYS A 29 2.03 -10.43 8.93
N ASP A 30 2.98 -9.90 8.19
CA ASP A 30 3.17 -8.47 7.89
C ASP A 30 2.80 -8.13 6.43
N GLY A 31 2.18 -9.09 5.74
CA GLY A 31 1.64 -8.94 4.40
C GLY A 31 0.39 -8.07 4.40
N PHE A 32 0.13 -7.42 3.28
CA PHE A 32 -0.95 -6.45 3.13
C PHE A 32 -2.35 -7.07 3.17
N CYS A 33 -2.50 -8.39 2.99
CA CYS A 33 -3.78 -9.07 3.19
C CYS A 33 -4.16 -9.12 4.69
N GLU A 34 -3.15 -9.17 5.56
CA GLU A 34 -3.32 -9.34 7.00
C GLU A 34 -3.18 -8.01 7.77
N LYS A 35 -2.53 -6.99 7.18
CA LYS A 35 -2.17 -5.77 7.92
C LYS A 35 -2.15 -4.48 7.08
N ILE A 36 -2.64 -3.40 7.68
CA ILE A 36 -2.47 -2.04 7.15
C ILE A 36 -1.10 -1.50 7.59
N ARG A 37 -0.26 -1.17 6.59
CA ARG A 37 1.10 -0.63 6.80
C ARG A 37 1.22 0.79 6.26
N LYS A 38 2.17 1.55 6.81
CA LYS A 38 2.51 2.89 6.33
C LYS A 38 3.52 2.79 5.18
N ALA A 39 3.34 3.59 4.15
CA ALA A 39 4.23 3.66 3.00
C ALA A 39 4.40 5.11 2.54
N GLU A 40 5.55 5.41 1.96
CA GLU A 40 5.79 6.62 1.20
C GLU A 40 5.38 6.36 -0.25
N ILE A 41 4.46 7.16 -0.78
CA ILE A 41 3.95 6.99 -2.14
C ILE A 41 4.07 8.30 -2.92
N LYS A 42 4.37 8.19 -4.22
CA LYS A 42 4.31 9.30 -5.17
C LYS A 42 3.49 8.86 -6.37
N GLY A 43 2.64 9.75 -6.86
CA GLY A 43 1.69 9.40 -7.89
C GLY A 43 0.63 10.48 -8.09
N SER A 44 -0.42 10.12 -8.80
CA SER A 44 -1.56 11.02 -9.07
C SER A 44 -2.87 10.24 -9.00
N ILE A 45 -3.92 10.90 -8.51
CA ILE A 45 -5.25 10.29 -8.49
C ILE A 45 -5.95 10.63 -9.81
N VAL A 46 -6.25 9.62 -10.62
CA VAL A 46 -6.93 9.75 -11.91
C VAL A 46 -8.11 8.78 -11.89
N ASN A 47 -9.32 9.26 -12.22
CA ASN A 47 -10.53 8.42 -12.24
C ASN A 47 -10.77 7.62 -10.95
N ASN A 48 -10.52 8.25 -9.79
CA ASN A 48 -10.67 7.63 -8.46
C ASN A 48 -9.73 6.42 -8.20
N ARG A 49 -8.65 6.31 -8.98
CA ARG A 49 -7.54 5.37 -8.77
C ARG A 49 -6.24 6.13 -8.57
N PHE A 50 -5.33 5.60 -7.76
CA PHE A 50 -4.02 6.19 -7.53
C PHE A 50 -3.01 5.53 -8.46
N LEU A 51 -2.52 6.29 -9.45
CA LEU A 51 -1.45 5.85 -10.32
C LEU A 51 -0.10 6.07 -9.62
N ALA A 52 0.50 4.99 -9.13
CA ALA A 52 1.78 5.03 -8.43
C ALA A 52 2.94 5.13 -9.42
N THR A 53 3.83 6.09 -9.18
CA THR A 53 5.15 6.19 -9.84
C THR A 53 6.28 5.87 -8.88
N TYR A 54 6.01 5.86 -7.58
CA TYR A 54 6.91 5.46 -6.52
C TYR A 54 6.10 4.86 -5.38
N PHE A 55 6.58 3.74 -4.85
CA PHE A 55 6.01 3.11 -3.67
C PHE A 55 7.14 2.55 -2.82
N LYS A 56 7.23 3.02 -1.58
CA LYS A 56 8.20 2.51 -0.60
C LYS A 56 7.49 2.19 0.70
N LEU A 57 7.47 0.90 1.02
CA LEU A 57 6.96 0.43 2.29
C LEU A 57 7.90 0.88 3.42
N LEU A 58 7.34 1.50 4.46
CA LEU A 58 8.13 1.86 5.63
C LEU A 58 8.33 0.62 6.51
N PRO A 59 9.49 0.50 7.17
CA PRO A 59 9.68 -0.53 8.18
C PRO A 59 8.60 -0.36 9.26
N GLU A 60 8.12 -1.47 9.79
CA GLU A 60 7.22 -1.39 10.94
C GLU A 60 8.01 -0.84 12.12
N THR A 61 7.69 0.39 12.54
CA THR A 61 8.16 0.86 13.83
C THR A 61 7.58 -0.07 14.88
N PRO A 62 8.39 -0.70 15.74
CA PRO A 62 7.86 -1.50 16.84
C PRO A 62 6.91 -0.59 17.62
N LYS A 63 5.68 -1.07 17.86
CA LYS A 63 4.78 -0.40 18.79
C LYS A 63 5.52 -0.36 20.12
N THR A 64 5.99 0.82 20.52
CA THR A 64 6.37 1.06 21.91
C THR A 64 5.05 0.95 22.69
N ASN A 65 4.88 -0.19 23.35
CA ASN A 65 3.81 -0.41 24.33
C ASN A 65 3.99 0.55 25.50
#